data_AF-A0A4V4HI78-F1
#
_entry.id   AF-A0A4V4HI78-F1
#
_cell.length_a   1.000
_cell.length_b   1.000
_cell.length_c   1.000
_cell.angle_alpha   90.00
_cell.angle_beta   90.00
_cell.angle_gamma   90.00
#
_symmetry.space_group_name_H-M   'P 1'
#
loop_
_entity.id
_entity.type
_entity.pdbx_description
1 polymer ?
#
loop_
_entity_poly.entity_id
_entity_poly.type
_entity_poly.pdbx_seq_one_letter_code
_entity_poly.pdbx_strand_id
1 'polypeptide(L)'
;MNSTDNPLASVPPQLADIIQLAINTFIEANLPSIHIIILSSLWLGVSCCLFITLLYSSDPKKRKTLLFISCIIAVGFGTVPSILVLNLLIKSFTATVTDNANLAEEMKPYIFSLTFFSFWSSICVDLILLIRLVPLLRLPGAPNKTAVLGPLFLLKLGRIVVVSVFVFDYTKKSKTLPPDDPTQLYTVVLHMPEPKVVWCLQLADNAMLRSTSGYVQRLRMLFVIAASNFVFPVIFVVIELILVTRDLGYIALAAINVSGINIEIIGILFATISTNSNLIDTGGSASSGRRESRVIDTSVTRQIVFRSAPTQSSGSTASASDIGNGRSSQALTAGETKLVGFQHQNHPDDLSVKAE
;
A
#
# COMPACT_ATOMS: atom_id res chain seq x y z
N MET A 1 14.60 5.88 -34.54
CA MET A 1 13.66 6.66 -35.38
C MET A 1 14.48 7.40 -36.41
N ASN A 2 14.30 7.11 -37.71
CA ASN A 2 15.02 7.80 -38.77
C ASN A 2 14.60 9.28 -38.78
N SER A 3 15.58 10.18 -38.83
CA SER A 3 15.40 11.64 -38.79
C SER A 3 14.69 12.23 -40.01
N THR A 4 14.24 11.40 -40.96
CA THR A 4 13.71 11.83 -42.26
C THR A 4 12.21 12.09 -42.27
N ASP A 5 11.47 11.61 -41.26
CA ASP A 5 10.01 11.72 -41.24
C ASP A 5 9.57 12.82 -40.28
N ASN A 6 10.14 14.02 -40.41
CA ASN A 6 9.64 15.17 -39.68
C ASN A 6 8.32 15.62 -40.35
N PRO A 7 7.14 15.45 -39.71
CA PRO A 7 5.86 15.84 -40.31
C PRO A 7 5.78 17.36 -40.59
N LEU A 8 6.68 18.14 -40.01
CA LEU A 8 6.79 19.59 -40.22
C LEU A 8 7.61 19.96 -41.47
N ALA A 9 8.27 19.01 -42.15
CA ALA A 9 9.11 19.30 -43.32
C ALA A 9 8.32 19.84 -44.54
N SER A 10 7.01 19.60 -44.58
CA SER A 10 6.10 20.11 -45.62
C SER A 10 5.50 21.49 -45.27
N VAL A 11 5.72 21.99 -44.05
CA VAL A 11 5.15 23.24 -43.56
C VAL A 11 6.13 24.38 -43.82
N PRO A 12 5.68 25.59 -44.22
CA PRO A 12 6.57 26.75 -44.33
C PRO A 12 7.39 26.98 -43.06
N PRO A 13 8.68 27.30 -43.14
CA PRO A 13 9.59 27.32 -41.98
C PRO A 13 9.09 28.26 -40.86
N GLN A 14 8.51 29.41 -41.23
CA GLN A 14 7.94 30.35 -40.26
C GLN A 14 6.78 29.74 -39.45
N LEU A 15 5.94 28.92 -40.08
CA LEU A 15 4.82 28.27 -39.41
C LEU A 15 5.28 27.05 -38.59
N ALA A 16 6.31 26.35 -39.06
CA ALA A 16 6.93 25.26 -38.30
C ALA A 16 7.50 25.75 -36.96
N ASP A 17 8.16 26.91 -36.94
CA ASP A 17 8.71 27.52 -35.71
C ASP A 17 7.59 27.89 -34.71
N ILE A 18 6.49 28.48 -35.20
CA ILE A 18 5.33 28.83 -34.36
C ILE A 18 4.68 27.57 -33.78
N ILE A 19 4.52 26.53 -34.59
CA ILE A 19 3.95 25.25 -34.13
C ILE A 19 4.85 24.60 -33.10
N GLN A 20 6.17 24.55 -33.32
CA GLN A 20 7.11 24.00 -32.34
C GLN A 20 7.11 24.79 -31.04
N LEU A 21 7.09 26.12 -31.10
CA LEU A 21 7.00 26.97 -29.92
C LEU A 21 5.70 26.71 -29.16
N ALA A 22 4.57 26.62 -29.86
CA ALA A 22 3.27 26.32 -29.25
C ALA A 22 3.24 24.93 -28.61
N ILE A 23 3.78 23.91 -29.28
CA ILE A 23 3.89 22.54 -28.73
C ILE A 23 4.79 22.52 -27.50
N ASN A 24 5.97 23.14 -27.55
CA ASN A 24 6.90 23.18 -26.42
C ASN A 24 6.29 23.93 -25.24
N THR A 25 5.63 25.08 -25.48
CA THR A 25 4.93 25.84 -24.44
C THR A 25 3.79 25.01 -23.83
N PHE A 26 3.02 24.31 -24.67
CA PHE A 26 1.96 23.43 -24.21
C PHE A 26 2.50 22.26 -23.38
N ILE A 27 3.57 21.60 -23.84
CA ILE A 27 4.21 20.50 -23.10
C ILE A 27 4.73 21.02 -21.77
N GLU A 28 5.50 22.12 -21.77
CA GLU A 28 6.08 22.68 -20.55
C GLU A 28 5.01 23.11 -19.54
N ALA A 29 3.90 23.71 -20.00
CA ALA A 29 2.79 24.09 -19.14
C ALA A 29 2.02 22.89 -18.57
N ASN A 30 1.92 21.78 -19.30
CA ASN A 30 1.10 20.62 -18.92
C ASN A 30 1.89 19.43 -18.35
N LEU A 31 3.22 19.44 -18.47
CA LEU A 31 4.08 18.34 -18.02
C LEU A 31 3.87 17.97 -16.54
N PRO A 32 3.75 18.93 -15.60
CA PRO A 32 3.50 18.60 -14.19
C PRO A 32 2.17 17.87 -13.98
N SER A 33 1.12 18.31 -14.68
CA SER A 33 -0.21 17.68 -14.63
C SER A 33 -0.17 16.27 -15.20
N ILE A 34 0.53 16.06 -16.32
CA ILE A 34 0.71 14.73 -16.94
C ILE A 34 1.41 13.78 -15.98
N HIS A 35 2.50 14.21 -15.32
CA HIS A 35 3.20 13.37 -14.34
C HIS A 35 2.29 12.92 -13.20
N ILE A 36 1.37 13.78 -12.76
CA ILE A 36 0.48 13.44 -11.65
C ILE A 36 -0.68 12.59 -12.12
N ILE A 37 -1.19 12.79 -13.33
CA ILE A 37 -2.15 11.86 -13.95
C ILE A 37 -1.54 10.45 -13.99
N ILE A 38 -0.29 10.32 -14.44
CA ILE A 38 0.42 9.04 -14.49
C ILE A 38 0.56 8.46 -13.07
N LEU A 39 1.01 9.27 -12.11
CA LEU A 39 1.23 8.84 -10.73
C LEU A 39 -0.08 8.42 -10.04
N SER A 40 -1.15 9.21 -10.15
CA SER A 40 -2.47 8.89 -9.59
C SER A 40 -3.08 7.64 -10.23
N SER A 41 -2.90 7.47 -11.55
CA SER A 41 -3.35 6.27 -12.26
C SER A 41 -2.59 5.02 -11.81
N LEU A 42 -1.27 5.15 -11.61
CA LEU A 42 -0.43 4.07 -11.07
C LEU A 42 -0.92 3.65 -9.69
N TRP A 43 -1.11 4.60 -8.77
CA TRP A 43 -1.58 4.31 -7.42
C TRP A 43 -3.00 3.72 -7.39
N LEU A 44 -3.89 4.20 -8.25
CA LEU A 44 -5.22 3.61 -8.41
C LEU A 44 -5.14 2.15 -8.86
N GLY A 45 -4.30 1.86 -9.86
CA GLY A 45 -4.06 0.50 -10.34
C GLY A 45 -3.53 -0.42 -9.23
N VAL A 46 -2.49 0.03 -8.51
CA VAL A 46 -1.90 -0.72 -7.39
C VAL A 46 -2.94 -0.99 -6.30
N SER A 47 -3.70 0.02 -5.90
CA SER A 47 -4.73 -0.14 -4.86
C SER A 47 -5.88 -1.05 -5.31
N CYS A 48 -6.25 -1.03 -6.59
CA CYS A 48 -7.22 -1.97 -7.16
C CYS A 48 -6.69 -3.42 -7.11
N CYS A 49 -5.44 -3.64 -7.51
CA CYS A 49 -4.79 -4.96 -7.40
C CYS A 49 -4.76 -5.45 -5.95
N LEU A 50 -4.37 -4.60 -5.00
CA LEU A 50 -4.34 -4.95 -3.59
C LEU A 50 -5.72 -5.29 -3.03
N PHE A 51 -6.75 -4.53 -3.42
CA PHE A 51 -8.12 -4.83 -3.04
C PHE A 51 -8.54 -6.22 -3.52
N ILE A 52 -8.28 -6.55 -4.78
CA ILE A 52 -8.56 -7.88 -5.35
C ILE A 52 -7.75 -8.96 -4.62
N THR A 53 -6.46 -8.73 -4.36
CA THR A 53 -5.60 -9.66 -3.62
C THR A 53 -6.14 -9.92 -2.21
N LEU A 54 -6.65 -8.91 -1.51
CA LEU A 54 -7.27 -9.09 -0.19
C LEU A 54 -8.54 -9.94 -0.26
N LEU A 55 -9.41 -9.67 -1.24
CA LEU A 55 -10.65 -10.45 -1.41
C LEU A 55 -10.35 -11.91 -1.78
N TYR A 56 -9.36 -12.12 -2.66
CA TYR A 56 -8.96 -13.45 -3.13
C TYR A 56 -8.26 -14.27 -2.04
N SER A 57 -7.34 -13.65 -1.29
CA SER A 57 -6.56 -14.34 -0.25
C SER A 57 -7.33 -14.59 1.04
N SER A 58 -8.50 -13.96 1.24
CA SER A 58 -9.25 -14.09 2.48
C SER A 58 -10.25 -15.24 2.49
N ASP A 59 -10.00 -16.19 3.39
CA ASP A 59 -10.97 -17.22 3.80
C ASP A 59 -12.29 -16.61 4.28
N PRO A 60 -13.46 -17.23 4.02
CA PRO A 60 -14.77 -16.73 4.49
C PRO A 60 -14.84 -16.49 5.99
N LYS A 61 -14.12 -17.28 6.80
CA LYS A 61 -14.04 -17.10 8.25
C LYS A 61 -13.22 -15.86 8.65
N LYS A 62 -12.11 -15.59 7.95
CA LYS A 62 -11.24 -14.43 8.20
C LYS A 62 -11.88 -13.10 7.80
N ARG A 63 -12.82 -13.11 6.84
CA ARG A 63 -13.54 -11.90 6.40
C ARG A 63 -14.33 -11.20 7.51
N LYS A 64 -14.68 -11.92 8.58
CA LYS A 64 -15.40 -11.39 9.74
C LYS A 64 -14.48 -10.77 10.80
N THR A 65 -13.15 -10.86 10.63
CA THR A 65 -12.21 -10.26 11.58
C THR A 65 -12.19 -8.74 11.40
N LEU A 66 -12.16 -8.01 12.51
CA LEU A 66 -12.10 -6.54 12.50
C LEU A 66 -10.91 -6.04 11.67
N LEU A 67 -9.76 -6.73 11.76
CA LEU A 67 -8.57 -6.40 11.00
C LEU A 67 -8.80 -6.42 9.48
N PHE A 68 -9.50 -7.45 8.97
CA PHE A 68 -9.79 -7.55 7.54
C PHE A 68 -10.72 -6.44 7.06
N ILE A 69 -11.79 -6.18 7.82
CA ILE A 69 -12.76 -5.11 7.52
C ILE A 69 -12.05 -3.75 7.51
N SER A 70 -11.21 -3.47 8.52
CA SER A 70 -10.43 -2.23 8.57
C SER A 70 -9.48 -2.10 7.39
N CYS A 71 -8.82 -3.18 6.94
CA CYS A 71 -7.97 -3.14 5.74
C CYS A 71 -8.76 -2.79 4.48
N ILE A 72 -9.95 -3.38 4.28
CA ILE A 72 -10.82 -3.03 3.14
C ILE A 72 -11.21 -1.54 3.19
N ILE A 73 -11.60 -1.06 4.37
CA ILE A 73 -11.98 0.35 4.54
C ILE A 73 -10.79 1.25 4.22
N ALA A 74 -9.59 0.97 4.77
CA ALA A 74 -8.40 1.77 4.52
C ALA A 74 -8.03 1.81 3.03
N VAL A 75 -8.10 0.68 2.32
CA VAL A 75 -7.87 0.64 0.86
C VAL A 75 -8.90 1.48 0.13
N GLY A 76 -10.20 1.38 0.48
CA GLY A 76 -11.24 2.23 -0.09
C GLY A 76 -11.01 3.72 0.17
N PHE A 77 -10.60 4.08 1.38
CA PHE A 77 -10.27 5.46 1.72
C PHE A 77 -9.02 5.98 1.01
N GLY A 78 -8.04 5.13 0.70
CA GLY A 78 -6.85 5.51 -0.08
C GLY A 78 -7.07 5.59 -1.59
N THR A 79 -8.01 4.81 -2.14
CA THR A 79 -8.34 4.88 -3.58
C THR A 79 -9.12 6.13 -3.93
N VAL A 80 -10.02 6.60 -3.05
CA VAL A 80 -10.86 7.77 -3.31
C VAL A 80 -10.03 9.04 -3.63
N PRO A 81 -9.00 9.44 -2.86
CA PRO A 81 -8.09 10.52 -3.21
C PRO A 81 -7.48 10.39 -4.60
N SER A 82 -7.07 9.18 -4.98
CA SER A 82 -6.46 8.92 -6.30
C SER A 82 -7.46 9.15 -7.44
N ILE A 83 -8.72 8.72 -7.26
CA ILE A 83 -9.81 8.97 -8.21
C ILE A 83 -10.15 10.47 -8.27
N LEU A 84 -10.23 11.13 -7.12
CA LEU A 84 -10.56 12.55 -7.04
C LEU A 84 -9.48 13.42 -7.70
N VAL A 85 -8.19 13.14 -7.48
CA VAL A 85 -7.09 13.83 -8.16
C VAL A 85 -7.15 13.62 -9.66
N LEU A 86 -7.37 12.38 -10.12
CA LEU A 86 -7.49 12.10 -11.56
C LEU A 86 -8.64 12.89 -12.19
N ASN A 87 -9.80 12.91 -11.54
CA ASN A 87 -10.97 13.65 -12.02
C ASN A 87 -10.72 15.17 -12.02
N LEU A 88 -10.08 15.69 -10.96
CA LEU A 88 -9.70 17.09 -10.86
C LEU A 88 -8.73 17.50 -11.99
N LEU A 89 -7.74 16.67 -12.31
CA LEU A 89 -6.78 16.94 -13.39
C LEU A 89 -7.44 16.88 -14.78
N ILE A 90 -8.32 15.90 -15.02
CA ILE A 90 -9.08 15.82 -16.28
C ILE A 90 -9.97 17.06 -16.46
N LYS A 91 -10.67 17.48 -15.40
CA LYS A 91 -11.49 18.70 -15.42
C LYS A 91 -10.65 19.94 -15.63
N SER A 92 -9.52 20.07 -14.93
CA SER A 92 -8.59 21.18 -15.11
C SER A 92 -8.12 21.28 -16.55
N PHE A 93 -7.75 20.15 -17.17
CA PHE A 93 -7.29 20.11 -18.55
C PHE A 93 -8.40 20.48 -19.54
N THR A 94 -9.60 19.93 -19.36
CA THR A 94 -10.76 20.24 -20.21
C THR A 94 -11.17 21.71 -20.10
N ALA A 95 -11.11 22.27 -18.91
CA ALA A 95 -11.52 23.65 -18.68
C ALA A 95 -10.56 24.67 -19.31
N THR A 96 -9.25 24.39 -19.37
CA THR A 96 -8.29 25.21 -20.11
C THR A 96 -8.66 25.32 -21.60
N VAL A 97 -9.33 24.31 -22.15
CA VAL A 97 -9.75 24.30 -23.56
C VAL A 97 -11.07 25.05 -23.78
N THR A 98 -11.98 25.04 -22.80
CA THR A 98 -13.37 25.50 -22.98
C THR A 98 -13.65 26.91 -22.42
N ASP A 99 -12.66 27.58 -21.82
CA ASP A 99 -12.82 28.91 -21.19
C ASP A 99 -14.02 29.00 -20.22
N ASN A 100 -14.15 27.98 -19.37
CA ASN A 100 -15.27 27.85 -18.43
C ASN A 100 -15.05 28.71 -17.17
N ALA A 101 -15.71 29.87 -17.09
CA ALA A 101 -15.66 30.76 -15.93
C ALA A 101 -16.12 30.11 -14.60
N ASN A 102 -16.91 29.04 -14.65
CA ASN A 102 -17.45 28.36 -13.44
C ASN A 102 -16.54 27.26 -12.88
N LEU A 103 -15.33 27.08 -13.41
CA LEU A 103 -14.43 25.98 -13.03
C LEU A 103 -14.12 25.96 -11.53
N ALA A 104 -13.89 27.14 -10.96
CA ALA A 104 -13.48 27.29 -9.58
C ALA A 104 -14.56 26.79 -8.60
N GLU A 105 -15.83 27.08 -8.87
CA GLU A 105 -16.98 26.60 -8.10
C GLU A 105 -17.11 25.07 -8.20
N GLU A 106 -16.92 24.51 -9.39
CA GLU A 106 -16.94 23.06 -9.60
C GLU A 106 -15.79 22.34 -8.88
N MET A 107 -14.62 22.95 -8.76
CA MET A 107 -13.44 22.33 -8.14
C MET A 107 -13.50 22.30 -6.60
N LYS A 108 -14.20 23.25 -5.95
CA LYS A 108 -14.28 23.34 -4.47
C LYS A 108 -14.65 22.00 -3.80
N PRO A 109 -15.73 21.29 -4.20
CA PRO A 109 -16.10 20.02 -3.55
C PRO A 109 -15.05 18.91 -3.74
N TYR A 110 -14.31 18.90 -4.86
CA TYR A 110 -13.25 17.92 -5.10
C TYR A 110 -12.07 18.15 -4.17
N ILE A 111 -11.59 19.40 -4.06
CA ILE A 111 -10.48 19.75 -3.16
C ILE A 111 -10.87 19.45 -1.71
N PHE A 112 -12.10 19.77 -1.32
CA PHE A 112 -12.62 19.44 0.00
C PHE A 112 -12.62 17.94 0.27
N SER A 113 -13.23 17.16 -0.64
CA SER A 113 -13.31 15.71 -0.51
C SER A 113 -11.92 15.08 -0.50
N LEU A 114 -11.03 15.53 -1.38
CA LEU A 114 -9.65 15.06 -1.46
C LEU A 114 -8.93 15.26 -0.13
N THR A 115 -9.06 16.44 0.45
CA THR A 115 -8.45 16.78 1.75
C THR A 115 -9.03 15.90 2.85
N PHE A 116 -10.36 15.80 2.93
CA PHE A 116 -11.06 14.97 3.92
C PHE A 116 -10.63 13.50 3.87
N PHE A 117 -10.72 12.87 2.68
CA PHE A 117 -10.38 11.47 2.51
C PHE A 117 -8.88 11.22 2.74
N SER A 118 -8.01 12.18 2.40
CA SER A 118 -6.57 12.04 2.63
C SER A 118 -6.24 11.92 4.13
N PHE A 119 -6.71 12.85 4.94
CA PHE A 119 -6.46 12.80 6.39
C PHE A 119 -7.14 11.60 7.05
N TRP A 120 -8.37 11.27 6.63
CA TRP A 120 -9.09 10.15 7.22
C TRP A 120 -8.48 8.80 6.85
N SER A 121 -7.91 8.67 5.65
CA SER A 121 -7.19 7.46 5.24
C SER A 121 -6.02 7.15 6.18
N SER A 122 -5.24 8.17 6.57
CA SER A 122 -4.13 7.97 7.50
C SER A 122 -4.62 7.64 8.93
N ILE A 123 -5.78 8.16 9.36
CA ILE A 123 -6.42 7.73 10.61
C ILE A 123 -6.86 6.24 10.54
N CYS A 124 -7.41 5.80 9.40
CA CYS A 124 -7.79 4.39 9.22
C CYS A 124 -6.59 3.45 9.30
N VAL A 125 -5.47 3.83 8.69
CA VAL A 125 -4.19 3.12 8.82
C VAL A 125 -3.77 3.03 10.28
N ASP A 126 -3.76 4.15 10.99
CA ASP A 126 -3.38 4.21 12.40
C ASP A 126 -4.22 3.28 13.27
N LEU A 127 -5.52 3.22 13.00
CA LEU A 127 -6.44 2.33 13.68
C LEU A 127 -6.09 0.86 13.41
N ILE A 128 -5.69 0.50 12.19
CA ILE A 128 -5.23 -0.85 11.87
C ILE A 128 -3.96 -1.20 12.66
N LEU A 129 -2.99 -0.27 12.75
CA LEU A 129 -1.79 -0.48 13.54
C LEU A 129 -2.12 -0.68 15.02
N LEU A 130 -3.03 0.13 15.57
CA LEU A 130 -3.50 0.00 16.95
C LEU A 130 -4.16 -1.36 17.20
N ILE A 131 -5.04 -1.80 16.30
CA ILE A 131 -5.70 -3.12 16.38
C ILE A 131 -4.66 -4.25 16.42
N ARG A 132 -3.56 -4.14 15.66
CA ARG A 132 -2.48 -5.14 15.68
C ARG A 132 -1.60 -5.07 16.93
N LEU A 133 -1.46 -3.89 17.52
CA LEU A 133 -0.67 -3.70 18.72
C LEU A 133 -1.36 -4.30 19.96
N VAL A 134 -2.70 -4.28 20.00
CA VAL A 134 -3.49 -4.76 21.16
C VAL A 134 -3.15 -6.21 21.55
N PRO A 135 -3.12 -7.21 20.64
CA PRO A 135 -2.72 -8.58 20.98
C PRO A 135 -1.30 -8.71 21.53
N LEU A 136 -0.34 -7.94 20.99
CA LEU A 136 1.06 -7.95 21.44
C LEU A 136 1.17 -7.52 22.91
N LEU A 137 0.35 -6.56 23.31
CA LEU A 137 0.31 -6.05 24.68
C LEU A 137 -0.43 -6.99 25.65
N ARG A 138 -1.21 -7.95 25.16
CA ARG A 138 -1.88 -8.94 26.01
C ARG A 138 -0.93 -10.04 26.53
N LEU A 139 0.34 -10.08 26.12
CA LEU A 139 1.29 -11.10 26.62
C LEU A 139 1.42 -11.05 28.16
N PRO A 140 1.21 -12.17 28.88
CA PRO A 140 1.41 -12.22 30.32
C PRO A 140 2.89 -11.96 30.65
N GLY A 141 3.18 -11.04 31.58
CA GLY A 141 4.54 -10.82 32.10
C GLY A 141 5.22 -9.49 31.82
N ALA A 142 4.64 -8.57 31.03
CA ALA A 142 5.22 -7.24 30.84
C ALA A 142 4.81 -6.28 31.98
N PRO A 143 5.74 -5.79 32.82
CA PRO A 143 5.38 -5.09 34.07
C PRO A 143 4.82 -3.66 33.93
N ASN A 144 4.68 -3.06 32.73
CA ASN A 144 4.16 -1.69 32.57
C ASN A 144 3.43 -1.47 31.22
N LYS A 145 2.43 -2.29 30.92
CA LYS A 145 1.69 -2.22 29.64
C LYS A 145 1.00 -0.87 29.40
N THR A 146 0.46 -0.27 30.46
CA THR A 146 -0.25 1.00 30.41
C THR A 146 0.68 2.17 30.12
N ALA A 147 1.93 2.12 30.60
CA ALA A 147 2.91 3.18 30.39
C ALA A 147 3.35 3.31 28.91
N VAL A 148 3.34 2.21 28.15
CA VAL A 148 3.68 2.22 26.72
C VAL A 148 2.45 2.47 25.85
N LEU A 149 1.31 1.86 26.17
CA LEU A 149 0.09 1.99 25.37
C LEU A 149 -0.60 3.35 25.56
N GLY A 150 -0.57 3.90 26.76
CA GLY A 150 -1.24 5.16 27.10
C GLY A 150 -0.81 6.32 26.19
N PRO A 151 0.50 6.61 26.08
CA PRO A 151 1.00 7.67 25.20
C PRO A 151 0.64 7.45 23.73
N LEU A 152 0.78 6.23 23.20
CA LEU A 152 0.42 5.92 21.81
C LEU A 152 -1.07 6.17 21.56
N PHE A 153 -1.94 5.68 22.44
CA PHE A 153 -3.38 5.91 22.32
C PHE A 153 -3.74 7.40 22.42
N LEU A 154 -3.10 8.15 23.32
CA LEU A 154 -3.28 9.60 23.45
C LEU A 154 -2.83 10.35 22.20
N LEU A 155 -1.70 9.99 21.58
CA LEU A 155 -1.24 10.58 20.32
C LEU A 155 -2.24 10.35 19.19
N LYS A 156 -2.82 9.14 19.08
CA LYS A 156 -3.87 8.84 18.09
C LYS A 156 -5.14 9.66 18.33
N LEU A 157 -5.61 9.74 19.57
CA LEU A 157 -6.77 10.58 19.91
C LEU A 157 -6.50 12.06 19.61
N GLY A 158 -5.32 12.56 19.98
CA GLY A 158 -4.90 13.93 19.66
C GLY A 158 -4.95 14.19 18.14
N ARG A 159 -4.45 13.25 17.33
CA ARG A 159 -4.49 13.34 15.87
C ARG A 159 -5.93 13.41 15.34
N ILE A 160 -6.83 12.57 15.85
CA ILE A 160 -8.26 12.59 15.46
C ILE A 160 -8.90 13.94 15.79
N VAL A 161 -8.63 14.49 16.98
CA VAL A 161 -9.15 15.80 17.40
C VAL A 161 -8.63 16.90 16.47
N VAL A 162 -7.32 16.95 16.22
CA VAL A 162 -6.71 17.98 15.35
C VAL A 162 -7.25 17.89 13.92
N VAL A 163 -7.38 16.69 13.34
CA VAL A 163 -7.98 16.50 12.01
C VAL A 163 -9.44 16.95 11.99
N SER A 164 -10.20 16.69 13.05
CA SER A 164 -11.60 17.10 13.14
C SER A 164 -11.75 18.63 13.20
N VAL A 165 -10.91 19.29 14.03
CA VAL A 165 -10.85 20.76 14.10
C VAL A 165 -10.44 21.33 12.74
N PHE A 166 -9.42 20.76 12.11
CA PHE A 166 -8.98 21.15 10.78
C PHE A 166 -10.11 21.07 9.75
N VAL A 167 -10.83 19.95 9.67
CA VAL A 167 -11.95 19.79 8.71
C VAL A 167 -13.05 20.82 8.98
N PHE A 168 -13.36 21.08 10.25
CA PHE A 168 -14.36 22.07 10.64
C PHE A 168 -13.95 23.49 10.23
N ASP A 169 -12.74 23.92 10.60
CA ASP A 169 -12.23 25.25 10.28
C ASP A 169 -12.02 25.43 8.77
N TYR A 170 -11.57 24.38 8.09
CA TYR A 170 -11.44 24.38 6.64
C TYR A 170 -12.80 24.52 5.95
N THR A 171 -13.84 23.83 6.43
CA THR A 171 -15.22 24.00 5.95
C THR A 171 -15.74 25.41 6.18
N LYS A 172 -15.39 26.03 7.31
CA LYS A 172 -15.81 27.39 7.63
C LYS A 172 -15.11 28.41 6.72
N LYS A 173 -13.80 28.31 6.55
CA LYS A 173 -13.01 29.25 5.73
C LYS A 173 -13.26 29.05 4.23
N SER A 174 -13.52 27.83 3.76
CA SER A 174 -13.82 27.58 2.34
C SER A 174 -15.12 28.25 1.87
N LYS A 175 -16.09 28.42 2.77
CA LYS A 175 -17.35 29.14 2.51
C LYS A 175 -17.18 30.65 2.41
N THR A 176 -16.15 31.21 3.05
CA THR A 176 -15.89 32.67 3.02
C THR A 176 -15.03 33.10 1.84
N LEU A 177 -14.41 32.14 1.13
CA LEU A 177 -13.56 32.46 -0.01
C LEU A 177 -14.39 32.78 -1.25
N PRO A 178 -13.99 33.81 -2.02
CA PRO A 178 -14.59 34.12 -3.31
C PRO A 178 -14.69 32.87 -4.20
N PRO A 179 -15.73 32.76 -5.04
CA PRO A 179 -15.82 31.68 -6.02
C PRO A 179 -14.74 31.77 -7.08
N ASP A 180 -14.19 32.95 -7.35
CA ASP A 180 -13.43 33.25 -8.57
C ASP A 180 -12.01 32.65 -8.62
N ASP A 181 -11.44 32.25 -7.47
CA ASP A 181 -10.06 31.77 -7.41
C ASP A 181 -9.90 30.52 -6.54
N PRO A 182 -9.76 29.32 -7.16
CA PRO A 182 -9.59 28.07 -6.44
C PRO A 182 -8.21 27.97 -5.77
N THR A 183 -7.22 28.77 -6.18
CA THR A 183 -5.88 28.78 -5.57
C THR A 183 -5.88 29.39 -4.16
N GLN A 184 -6.89 30.21 -3.84
CA GLN A 184 -7.04 30.74 -2.47
C GLN A 184 -7.38 29.66 -1.46
N LEU A 185 -8.09 28.59 -1.85
CA LEU A 185 -8.35 27.46 -0.97
C LEU A 185 -7.04 26.82 -0.51
N TYR A 186 -6.07 26.68 -1.42
CA TYR A 186 -4.76 26.16 -1.09
C TYR A 186 -3.99 27.09 -0.16
N THR A 187 -3.99 28.39 -0.47
CA THR A 187 -3.32 29.40 0.37
C THR A 187 -3.87 29.37 1.80
N VAL A 188 -5.19 29.19 1.96
CA VAL A 188 -5.81 29.04 3.28
C VAL A 188 -5.32 27.80 4.02
N VAL A 189 -5.17 26.66 3.35
CA VAL A 189 -4.67 25.41 3.96
C VAL A 189 -3.19 25.52 4.35
N LEU A 190 -2.35 26.20 3.56
CA LEU A 190 -0.93 26.37 3.89
C LEU A 190 -0.70 27.18 5.18
N HIS A 191 -1.57 28.17 5.42
CA HIS A 191 -1.51 29.03 6.59
C HIS A 191 -2.18 28.42 7.83
N MET A 192 -2.85 27.28 7.69
CA MET A 192 -3.44 26.55 8.80
C MET A 192 -2.35 25.84 9.61
N PRO A 193 -2.31 26.00 10.95
CA PRO A 193 -1.37 25.28 11.79
C PRO A 193 -1.74 23.79 11.93
N GLU A 194 -2.99 23.42 11.71
CA GLU A 194 -3.51 22.09 12.03
C GLU A 194 -2.84 20.97 11.21
N PRO A 195 -2.65 21.06 9.87
CA PRO A 195 -1.90 20.05 9.11
C PRO A 195 -0.48 19.85 9.63
N LYS A 196 0.20 20.94 10.01
CA LYS A 196 1.56 20.88 10.59
C LYS A 196 1.55 20.13 11.92
N VAL A 197 0.55 20.37 12.77
CA VAL A 197 0.37 19.66 14.03
C VAL A 197 0.08 18.17 13.79
N VAL A 198 -0.78 17.83 12.82
CA VAL A 198 -1.06 16.42 12.44
C VAL A 198 0.21 15.70 12.04
N TRP A 199 1.04 16.31 11.19
CA TRP A 199 2.31 15.75 10.74
C TRP A 199 3.33 15.63 11.87
N CYS A 200 3.43 16.63 12.76
CA CYS A 200 4.28 16.54 13.95
C CYS A 200 3.84 15.43 14.90
N LEU A 201 2.53 15.27 15.13
CA LEU A 201 1.97 14.17 15.93
C LEU A 201 2.28 12.81 15.31
N GLN A 202 2.19 12.69 13.98
CA GLN A 202 2.56 11.47 13.26
C GLN A 202 4.06 11.17 13.39
N LEU A 203 4.92 12.18 13.29
CA LEU A 203 6.35 12.02 13.51
C LEU A 203 6.68 11.58 14.94
N ALA A 204 6.02 12.18 15.94
CA ALA A 204 6.19 11.84 17.35
C ALA A 204 5.76 10.40 17.65
N ASP A 205 4.62 9.96 17.10
CA ASP A 205 4.13 8.59 17.23
C ASP A 205 5.13 7.57 16.63
N ASN A 206 5.64 7.86 15.44
CA ASN A 206 6.64 7.03 14.77
C ASN A 206 7.98 7.00 15.54
N ALA A 207 8.37 8.10 16.18
CA ALA A 207 9.57 8.17 17.00
C ALA A 207 9.44 7.35 18.29
N MET A 208 8.29 7.40 18.97
CA MET A 208 8.06 6.65 20.21
C MET A 208 8.16 5.13 20.03
N LEU A 209 7.73 4.62 18.88
CA LEU A 209 7.82 3.18 18.57
C LEU A 209 9.26 2.69 18.40
N ARG A 210 10.21 3.56 18.02
CA ARG A 210 11.63 3.17 17.84
C ARG A 210 12.34 2.80 19.14
N SER A 211 11.89 3.31 20.28
CA SER A 211 12.60 3.20 21.56
C SER A 211 12.46 1.85 22.26
N THR A 212 11.73 0.88 21.70
CA THR A 212 11.21 -0.28 22.45
C THR A 212 11.71 -1.68 22.05
N SER A 213 12.81 -1.86 21.28
CA SER A 213 13.17 -3.22 20.78
C SER A 213 14.56 -3.78 21.17
N GLY A 214 14.56 -4.95 21.83
CA GLY A 214 15.46 -6.12 21.58
C GLY A 214 14.58 -7.32 21.14
N TYR A 215 14.97 -8.44 20.52
CA TYR A 215 16.23 -9.17 20.21
C TYR A 215 16.11 -9.72 18.75
N VAL A 216 17.25 -9.92 18.08
CA VAL A 216 17.53 -9.57 16.67
C VAL A 216 16.80 -10.32 15.53
N GLN A 217 16.20 -11.50 15.74
CA GLN A 217 15.71 -12.33 14.62
C GLN A 217 14.22 -12.19 14.29
N ARG A 218 13.35 -12.07 15.31
CA ARG A 218 11.98 -11.55 15.15
C ARG A 218 11.99 -10.08 14.71
N LEU A 219 13.05 -9.38 15.12
CA LEU A 219 13.34 -8.00 14.74
C LEU A 219 13.48 -7.86 13.23
N ARG A 220 14.06 -8.79 12.46
CA ARG A 220 14.22 -8.59 11.00
C ARG A 220 12.89 -8.52 10.23
N MET A 221 11.94 -9.40 10.54
CA MET A 221 10.61 -9.36 9.91
C MET A 221 9.78 -8.19 10.44
N LEU A 222 9.81 -7.95 11.75
CA LEU A 222 9.20 -6.77 12.35
C LEU A 222 9.85 -5.49 11.83
N PHE A 223 11.13 -5.49 11.48
CA PHE A 223 11.89 -4.36 10.95
C PHE A 223 11.49 -4.07 9.52
N VAL A 224 11.26 -5.07 8.67
CA VAL A 224 10.74 -4.81 7.31
C VAL A 224 9.33 -4.23 7.39
N ILE A 225 8.48 -4.80 8.25
CA ILE A 225 7.11 -4.30 8.50
C ILE A 225 7.15 -2.90 9.12
N ALA A 226 8.07 -2.64 10.05
CA ALA A 226 8.25 -1.35 10.68
C ALA A 226 8.86 -0.33 9.71
N ALA A 227 9.80 -0.73 8.85
CA ALA A 227 10.40 0.14 7.85
C ALA A 227 9.35 0.55 6.82
N SER A 228 8.52 -0.38 6.33
CA SER A 228 7.44 -0.06 5.40
C SER A 228 6.38 0.84 6.02
N ASN A 229 6.05 0.63 7.31
CA ASN A 229 4.93 1.32 7.96
C ASN A 229 5.35 2.59 8.72
N PHE A 230 6.64 2.79 8.97
CA PHE A 230 7.13 3.96 9.71
C PHE A 230 8.17 4.75 8.93
N VAL A 231 9.21 4.11 8.35
CA VAL A 231 10.30 4.87 7.71
C VAL A 231 9.82 5.60 6.46
N PHE A 232 9.14 4.91 5.54
CA PHE A 232 8.63 5.59 4.35
C PHE A 232 7.58 6.65 4.68
N PRO A 233 6.52 6.37 5.46
CA PRO A 233 5.57 7.41 5.86
C PRO A 233 6.23 8.61 6.54
N VAL A 234 7.24 8.41 7.41
CA VAL A 234 8.01 9.51 8.00
C VAL A 234 8.73 10.34 6.94
N ILE A 235 9.38 9.71 5.96
CA ILE A 235 10.06 10.43 4.87
C ILE A 235 9.05 11.28 4.09
N PHE A 236 7.87 10.72 3.76
CA PHE A 236 6.81 11.46 3.07
C PHE A 236 6.30 12.64 3.90
N VAL A 237 6.05 12.44 5.20
CA VAL A 237 5.64 13.53 6.11
C VAL A 237 6.72 14.61 6.22
N VAL A 238 8.00 14.26 6.26
CA VAL A 238 9.10 15.23 6.24
C VAL A 238 9.13 16.01 4.93
N ILE A 239 8.95 15.33 3.79
CA ILE A 239 8.86 15.99 2.48
C ILE A 239 7.64 16.93 2.45
N GLU A 240 6.47 16.50 2.91
CA GLU A 240 5.25 17.33 2.99
C GLU A 240 5.48 18.58 3.84
N LEU A 241 6.14 18.44 4.98
CA LEU A 241 6.48 19.56 5.84
C LEU A 241 7.45 20.54 5.15
N ILE A 242 8.44 20.03 4.41
CA ILE A 242 9.35 20.85 3.60
C ILE A 242 8.58 21.56 2.47
N LEU A 243 7.68 20.86 1.77
CA LEU A 243 6.89 21.44 0.70
C LEU A 243 5.98 22.56 1.20
N VAL A 244 5.29 22.33 2.34
CA VAL A 244 4.42 23.34 2.96
C VAL A 244 5.20 24.52 3.53
N THR A 245 6.39 24.30 4.07
CA THR A 245 7.21 25.41 4.62
C THR A 245 7.90 26.24 3.54
N ARG A 246 8.04 25.70 2.32
CA ARG A 246 8.64 26.37 1.17
C ARG A 246 7.63 26.89 0.15
N ASP A 247 6.33 26.78 0.44
CA ASP A 247 5.24 27.13 -0.48
C ASP A 247 5.40 26.48 -1.87
N LEU A 248 5.93 25.25 -1.90
CA LEU A 248 6.11 24.49 -3.13
C LEU A 248 4.74 23.98 -3.59
N GLY A 249 4.32 24.40 -4.79
CA GLY A 249 2.94 24.41 -5.26
C GLY A 249 2.08 23.19 -4.92
N TYR A 250 0.77 23.46 -4.75
CA TYR A 250 -0.25 22.50 -4.31
C TYR A 250 -0.21 21.14 -5.01
N ILE A 251 0.00 21.17 -6.31
CA ILE A 251 0.00 20.01 -7.18
C ILE A 251 1.07 19.00 -6.73
N ALA A 252 2.28 19.46 -6.38
CA ALA A 252 3.34 18.61 -5.86
C ALA A 252 2.99 18.08 -4.45
N LEU A 253 2.45 18.94 -3.58
CA LEU A 253 2.02 18.54 -2.24
C LEU A 253 0.93 17.45 -2.28
N ALA A 254 -0.07 17.62 -3.13
CA ALA A 254 -1.15 16.63 -3.32
C ALA A 254 -0.60 15.30 -3.85
N ALA A 255 0.34 15.35 -4.81
CA ALA A 255 0.98 14.16 -5.36
C ALA A 255 1.79 13.38 -4.32
N ILE A 256 2.58 14.09 -3.49
CA ILE A 256 3.34 13.48 -2.38
C ILE A 256 2.39 12.91 -1.33
N ASN A 257 1.34 13.65 -0.93
CA ASN A 257 0.36 13.19 0.04
C ASN A 257 -0.41 11.94 -0.43
N VAL A 258 -0.88 11.91 -1.68
CA VAL A 258 -1.52 10.71 -2.25
C VAL A 258 -0.53 9.53 -2.28
N SER A 259 0.72 9.77 -2.64
CA SER A 259 1.75 8.72 -2.64
C SER A 259 2.06 8.20 -1.23
N GLY A 260 2.18 9.09 -0.25
CA GLY A 260 2.42 8.76 1.15
C GLY A 260 1.31 7.87 1.71
N ILE A 261 0.04 8.23 1.47
CA ILE A 261 -1.12 7.44 1.89
C ILE A 261 -1.13 6.05 1.24
N ASN A 262 -0.88 5.96 -0.08
CA ASN A 262 -0.88 4.67 -0.76
C ASN A 262 0.26 3.77 -0.26
N ILE A 263 1.46 4.32 -0.04
CA ILE A 263 2.60 3.58 0.52
C ILE A 263 2.31 3.08 1.93
N GLU A 264 1.68 3.92 2.75
CA GLU A 264 1.28 3.58 4.12
C GLU A 264 0.25 2.41 4.12
N ILE A 265 -0.75 2.46 3.24
CA ILE A 265 -1.72 1.36 3.04
C ILE A 265 -1.00 0.10 2.56
N ILE A 266 -0.16 0.20 1.53
CA ILE A 266 0.61 -0.92 0.97
C ILE A 266 1.42 -1.62 2.06
N GLY A 267 2.17 -0.86 2.85
CA GLY A 267 2.97 -1.39 3.94
C GLY A 267 2.12 -2.20 4.93
N ILE A 268 0.95 -1.66 5.31
CA ILE A 268 0.01 -2.37 6.19
C ILE A 268 -0.47 -3.67 5.54
N LEU A 269 -0.87 -3.65 4.28
CA LEU A 269 -1.38 -4.86 3.63
C LEU A 269 -0.32 -5.95 3.52
N PHE A 270 0.90 -5.60 3.13
CA PHE A 270 2.02 -6.55 3.11
C PHE A 270 2.28 -7.14 4.48
N ALA A 271 2.26 -6.31 5.53
CA ALA A 271 2.40 -6.80 6.89
C ALA A 271 1.25 -7.76 7.27
N THR A 272 0.01 -7.50 6.86
CA THR A 272 -1.15 -8.39 7.11
C THR A 272 -0.98 -9.73 6.42
N ILE A 273 -0.63 -9.70 5.13
CA ILE A 273 -0.43 -10.91 4.34
C ILE A 273 0.72 -11.74 4.91
N SER A 274 1.85 -11.11 5.24
CA SER A 274 3.03 -11.78 5.79
C SER A 274 2.74 -12.47 7.13
N THR A 275 2.01 -11.81 8.04
CA THR A 275 1.68 -12.42 9.34
C THR A 275 0.78 -13.66 9.22
N ASN A 276 -0.04 -13.74 8.17
CA ASN A 276 -0.93 -14.88 7.95
C ASN A 276 -0.20 -16.13 7.44
N SER A 277 0.88 -15.97 6.69
CA SER A 277 1.62 -17.11 6.13
C SER A 277 2.39 -17.90 7.19
N ASN A 278 3.01 -17.21 8.17
CA ASN A 278 3.88 -17.87 9.16
C ASN A 278 3.14 -18.75 10.18
N LEU A 279 1.83 -18.56 10.35
CA LEU A 279 1.04 -19.37 11.29
C LEU A 279 0.88 -20.82 10.81
N ILE A 280 1.01 -21.06 9.49
CA ILE A 280 0.74 -22.37 8.88
C ILE A 280 1.94 -23.32 9.06
N ASP A 281 3.17 -22.81 9.00
CA ASP A 281 4.38 -23.66 9.00
C ASP A 281 4.79 -24.17 10.40
N THR A 282 4.34 -23.52 11.48
CA THR A 282 4.79 -23.89 12.84
C THR A 282 4.01 -25.10 13.42
N GLY A 283 2.89 -25.50 12.80
CA GLY A 283 2.02 -26.58 13.30
C GLY A 283 2.41 -27.99 12.87
N GLY A 284 3.35 -28.17 11.94
CA GLY A 284 3.61 -29.46 11.28
C GLY A 284 4.70 -30.34 11.89
N SER A 285 5.56 -29.83 12.78
CA SER A 285 6.76 -30.58 13.23
C SER A 285 6.71 -31.13 14.66
N ALA A 286 5.60 -30.96 15.40
CA ALA A 286 5.53 -31.41 16.80
C ALA A 286 4.92 -32.82 17.01
N SER A 287 4.59 -33.56 15.95
CA SER A 287 4.02 -34.93 16.07
C SER A 287 4.80 -35.96 15.24
N SER A 288 6.08 -36.14 15.53
CA SER A 288 6.80 -37.38 15.18
C SER A 288 7.29 -38.01 16.48
N GLY A 289 6.44 -38.87 17.05
CA GLY A 289 6.75 -39.48 18.34
C GLY A 289 5.69 -40.39 18.95
N ARG A 290 4.68 -40.90 18.21
CA ARG A 290 3.99 -42.13 18.63
C ARG A 290 3.29 -42.82 17.46
N ARG A 291 3.78 -44.02 17.15
CA ARG A 291 3.15 -45.04 16.30
C ARG A 291 1.65 -45.13 16.60
N GLU A 292 0.82 -44.88 15.60
CA GLU A 292 -0.33 -45.75 15.35
C GLU A 292 -0.72 -45.69 13.89
N SER A 293 -0.62 -46.86 13.25
CA SER A 293 -0.97 -47.10 11.87
C SER A 293 -2.50 -46.99 11.71
N ARG A 294 -2.96 -45.90 11.10
CA ARG A 294 -4.28 -45.89 10.48
C ARG A 294 -4.23 -45.04 9.21
N VAL A 295 -4.24 -45.78 8.09
CA VAL A 295 -4.39 -45.29 6.73
C VAL A 295 -5.66 -44.44 6.64
N ILE A 296 -5.50 -43.13 6.53
CA ILE A 296 -6.54 -42.24 5.99
C ILE A 296 -5.84 -41.35 4.96
N ASP A 297 -6.06 -41.71 3.70
CA ASP A 297 -5.76 -40.91 2.53
C ASP A 297 -6.60 -39.62 2.58
N THR A 298 -5.96 -38.48 2.74
CA THR A 298 -6.52 -37.19 2.32
C THR A 298 -5.41 -36.18 2.03
N SER A 299 -4.67 -36.45 0.95
CA SER A 299 -3.79 -35.45 0.33
C SER A 299 -4.59 -34.65 -0.71
N VAL A 300 -5.11 -33.49 -0.31
CA VAL A 300 -5.42 -32.39 -1.25
C VAL A 300 -4.65 -31.17 -0.81
N THR A 301 -3.33 -31.25 -0.96
CA THR A 301 -2.46 -30.07 -0.99
C THR A 301 -2.54 -29.53 -2.41
N ARG A 302 -3.31 -28.46 -2.62
CA ARG A 302 -3.27 -27.69 -3.88
C ARG A 302 -1.92 -26.96 -3.94
N GLN A 303 -0.91 -27.67 -4.42
CA GLN A 303 0.29 -27.06 -4.96
C GLN A 303 -0.14 -26.23 -6.18
N ILE A 304 0.03 -24.90 -6.11
CA ILE A 304 -0.12 -24.03 -7.28
C ILE A 304 1.09 -24.31 -8.17
N VAL A 305 0.98 -25.36 -8.97
CA VAL A 305 1.89 -25.61 -10.10
C VAL A 305 1.51 -24.60 -11.17
N PHE A 306 2.37 -23.62 -11.42
CA PHE A 306 2.32 -22.85 -12.66
C PHE A 306 2.60 -23.82 -13.79
N ARG A 307 1.51 -24.34 -14.38
CA ARG A 307 1.56 -25.19 -15.56
C ARG A 307 2.11 -24.34 -16.70
N SER A 308 3.37 -24.57 -17.07
CA SER A 308 3.99 -24.06 -18.28
C SER A 308 3.04 -24.31 -19.45
N ALA A 309 2.76 -23.28 -20.24
CA ALA A 309 1.91 -23.39 -21.41
C ALA A 309 2.45 -24.50 -22.34
N PRO A 310 1.59 -25.40 -22.85
CA PRO A 310 2.03 -26.37 -23.84
C PRO A 310 2.35 -25.65 -25.14
N THR A 311 3.60 -25.77 -25.57
CA THR A 311 4.04 -25.46 -26.92
C THR A 311 3.21 -26.32 -27.89
N GLN A 312 2.30 -25.69 -28.63
CA GLN A 312 1.54 -26.36 -29.69
C GLN A 312 2.51 -26.75 -30.82
N SER A 313 2.87 -28.03 -30.90
CA SER A 313 3.41 -28.62 -32.12
C SER A 313 2.26 -29.02 -33.04
N SER A 314 2.21 -28.40 -34.21
CA SER A 314 1.31 -28.75 -35.31
C SER A 314 1.61 -30.18 -35.79
N GLY A 315 0.60 -31.05 -35.79
CA GLY A 315 0.73 -32.43 -36.26
C GLY A 315 -0.62 -33.03 -36.62
N SER A 316 -0.91 -33.06 -37.92
CA SER A 316 -2.08 -33.66 -38.56
C SER A 316 -1.95 -35.18 -38.61
N THR A 317 -3.01 -35.93 -38.26
CA THR A 317 -3.59 -37.01 -39.10
C THR A 317 -4.82 -37.63 -38.44
N ALA A 318 -5.78 -37.99 -39.30
CA ALA A 318 -7.03 -38.66 -38.98
C ALA A 318 -6.84 -40.17 -38.71
N SER A 319 -7.65 -40.76 -37.83
CA SER A 319 -8.43 -41.98 -38.11
C SER A 319 -9.17 -42.53 -36.88
N ALA A 320 -10.46 -42.78 -37.12
CA ALA A 320 -11.31 -43.92 -36.73
C ALA A 320 -11.22 -44.64 -35.36
N SER A 321 -12.44 -44.90 -34.87
CA SER A 321 -12.98 -46.13 -34.27
C SER A 321 -12.82 -46.45 -32.77
N ASP A 322 -13.96 -46.95 -32.26
CA ASP A 322 -14.17 -47.96 -31.22
C ASP A 322 -14.28 -47.61 -29.72
N ILE A 323 -15.55 -47.57 -29.30
CA ILE A 323 -16.20 -48.48 -28.33
C ILE A 323 -15.25 -49.32 -27.47
N GLY A 324 -15.36 -49.17 -26.14
CA GLY A 324 -14.72 -50.12 -25.22
C GLY A 324 -14.92 -49.81 -23.74
N ASN A 325 -15.98 -50.38 -23.17
CA ASN A 325 -16.17 -50.61 -21.73
C ASN A 325 -14.92 -51.27 -21.10
N GLY A 326 -14.55 -50.93 -19.87
CA GLY A 326 -13.46 -51.67 -19.20
C GLY A 326 -13.01 -51.16 -17.83
N ARG A 327 -13.78 -51.52 -16.81
CA ARG A 327 -13.39 -51.48 -15.39
C ARG A 327 -12.26 -52.47 -15.13
N SER A 328 -11.13 -52.05 -14.56
CA SER A 328 -10.27 -52.95 -13.78
C SER A 328 -9.35 -52.18 -12.83
N SER A 329 -9.41 -52.60 -11.57
CA SER A 329 -8.56 -52.19 -10.47
C SER A 329 -7.23 -52.93 -10.53
N GLN A 330 -6.10 -52.25 -10.35
CA GLN A 330 -4.86 -52.88 -9.90
C GLN A 330 -4.24 -52.07 -8.77
N ALA A 331 -4.17 -52.70 -7.61
CA ALA A 331 -3.37 -52.28 -6.47
C ALA A 331 -1.91 -52.66 -6.76
N LEU A 332 -0.99 -51.70 -6.63
CA LEU A 332 0.45 -51.94 -6.72
C LEU A 332 1.10 -51.79 -5.35
N THR A 333 1.96 -52.76 -5.08
CA THR A 333 2.58 -53.12 -3.81
C THR A 333 3.76 -52.24 -3.44
N ALA A 334 4.07 -52.26 -2.15
CA ALA A 334 5.09 -51.52 -1.42
C ALA A 334 6.53 -51.64 -1.97
N GLY A 335 7.25 -50.50 -1.92
CA GLY A 335 8.71 -50.43 -1.98
C GLY A 335 9.24 -49.74 -0.72
N GLU A 336 9.77 -50.55 0.20
CA GLU A 336 10.35 -50.15 1.47
C GLU A 336 11.76 -49.58 1.23
N THR A 337 12.00 -48.31 1.57
CA THR A 337 13.34 -47.70 1.53
C THR A 337 13.83 -47.39 2.94
N LYS A 338 14.81 -48.18 3.35
CA LYS A 338 15.61 -48.07 4.57
C LYS A 338 16.60 -46.93 4.40
N LEU A 339 16.57 -45.91 5.26
CA LEU A 339 17.58 -44.85 5.26
C LEU A 339 18.21 -44.67 6.64
N VAL A 340 19.54 -44.61 6.56
CA VAL A 340 20.56 -44.78 7.59
C VAL A 340 20.67 -43.52 8.45
N GLY A 341 20.68 -43.69 9.78
CA GLY A 341 20.92 -42.61 10.72
C GLY A 341 22.41 -42.27 10.81
N PHE A 342 22.74 -40.98 10.67
CA PHE A 342 24.04 -40.43 11.01
C PHE A 342 24.00 -39.83 12.41
N GLN A 343 24.86 -40.34 13.29
CA GLN A 343 25.08 -39.88 14.66
C GLN A 343 26.06 -38.71 14.61
N HIS A 344 25.66 -37.51 15.02
CA HIS A 344 26.57 -36.38 15.17
C HIS A 344 27.09 -36.32 16.61
N GLN A 345 28.42 -36.34 16.71
CA GLN A 345 29.22 -36.35 17.92
C GLN A 345 29.36 -34.91 18.46
N ASN A 346 29.05 -34.71 19.74
CA ASN A 346 29.20 -33.45 20.46
C ASN A 346 30.67 -33.20 20.82
N HIS A 347 31.15 -31.98 20.56
CA HIS A 347 32.44 -31.47 21.04
C HIS A 347 32.19 -30.15 21.78
N PRO A 348 32.60 -30.00 23.05
CA PRO A 348 32.62 -28.71 23.71
C PRO A 348 34.05 -28.16 23.70
N ASP A 349 34.24 -26.98 23.10
CA ASP A 349 35.46 -26.20 23.27
C ASP A 349 35.19 -25.01 24.20
N ASP A 350 36.07 -24.99 25.17
CA ASP A 350 36.26 -24.11 26.30
C ASP A 350 37.13 -22.93 25.85
N LEU A 351 36.64 -21.69 25.97
CA LEU A 351 37.47 -20.51 25.73
C LEU A 351 37.16 -19.42 26.75
N SER A 352 38.01 -19.43 27.78
CA SER A 352 38.28 -18.33 28.68
C SER A 352 39.00 -17.20 27.94
N VAL A 353 38.55 -15.95 28.12
CA VAL A 353 39.31 -14.76 27.69
C VAL A 353 39.45 -13.81 28.87
N LYS A 354 40.73 -13.55 29.18
CA LYS A 354 41.26 -12.60 30.15
C LYS A 354 40.94 -11.16 29.77
N ALA A 355 40.77 -10.34 30.81
CA ALA A 355 40.78 -8.90 30.76
C ALA A 355 42.20 -8.34 30.58
N GLU A 356 42.29 -7.24 29.85
CA GLU A 356 43.24 -6.13 30.07
C GLU A 356 42.46 -4.83 30.09
#